data_AF-A0A969DA98-F1
#
_entry.id   AF-A0A969DA98-F1
#
_cell.length_a   1.000
_cell.length_b   1.000
_cell.length_c   1.000
_cell.angle_alpha   90.00
_cell.angle_beta   90.00
_cell.angle_gamma   90.00
#
_symmetry.space_group_name_H-M   'P 1'
#
loop_
_entity.id
_entity.type
_entity.pdbx_description
1 polymer ?
#
loop_
_entity_poly.entity_id
_entity_poly.type
_entity_poly.pdbx_seq_one_letter_code
_entity_poly.pdbx_strand_id
1 'polypeptide(L)'
;MLKLIYTENSLYLEHLAQTATAFLVQRTSLSWQMQCDFIVQKSYGAFLLSAHLPELSQLNIAARKIDPQRLSLSTADSDVVEVSLQGYWIAEQPHSSAGLLVAELPAPLEALLFNLWLKTRRIMPLHQVFEH
;
A
#
# COMPACT_ATOMS: atom_id res chain seq x y z
N MET A 1 10.14 -3.60 -1.22
CA MET A 1 8.89 -3.48 -0.45
C MET A 1 8.09 -2.26 -0.90
N LEU A 2 6.77 -2.31 -0.69
CA LEU A 2 5.88 -1.17 -0.85
C LEU A 2 5.61 -0.51 0.51
N LYS A 3 5.60 0.81 0.52
CA LYS A 3 5.30 1.64 1.68
C LYS A 3 4.14 2.58 1.35
N LEU A 4 3.00 2.36 1.99
CA LEU A 4 1.78 3.15 1.83
C LEU A 4 1.71 4.14 3.00
N ILE A 5 1.57 5.42 2.69
CA ILE A 5 1.48 6.50 3.66
C ILE A 5 0.06 7.05 3.59
N TYR A 6 -0.70 6.83 4.66
CA TYR A 6 -2.05 7.33 4.84
C TYR A 6 -1.97 8.62 5.65
N THR A 7 -2.47 9.69 5.05
CA THR A 7 -2.74 10.96 5.72
C THR A 7 -4.25 11.14 5.79
N GLU A 8 -4.72 12.16 6.49
CA GLU A 8 -6.16 12.45 6.60
C GLU A 8 -6.87 12.57 5.24
N ASN A 9 -6.19 13.09 4.21
CA ASN A 9 -6.82 13.42 2.93
C ASN A 9 -6.15 12.77 1.71
N SER A 10 -5.09 11.99 1.92
CA SER A 10 -4.30 11.48 0.80
C SER A 10 -3.53 10.21 1.12
N LEU A 11 -3.24 9.47 0.06
CA LEU A 11 -2.40 8.28 0.08
C LEU A 11 -1.22 8.44 -0.86
N TYR A 12 -0.03 8.21 -0.32
CA TYR A 12 1.22 8.11 -1.09
C TYR A 12 1.73 6.67 -1.08
N LEU A 13 2.30 6.24 -2.20
CA LEU A 13 2.96 4.96 -2.32
C LEU A 13 4.43 5.21 -2.64
N GLU A 14 5.31 4.51 -1.94
CA GLU A 14 6.75 4.47 -2.20
C GLU A 14 7.17 3.02 -2.44
N HIS A 15 8.15 2.83 -3.33
CA HIS A 15 8.82 1.55 -3.54
C HIS A 15 10.24 1.63 -3.00
N LEU A 16 10.55 0.81 -1.99
CA LEU A 16 11.81 0.84 -1.25
C LEU A 16 12.58 -0.46 -1.45
N ALA A 17 13.91 -0.35 -1.60
CA ALA A 17 14.80 -1.50 -1.81
C ALA A 17 15.05 -2.36 -0.55
N GLN A 18 14.60 -1.90 0.62
CA GLN A 18 14.72 -2.64 1.88
C GLN A 18 13.52 -3.59 2.11
N THR A 19 13.69 -4.53 3.04
CA THR A 19 12.61 -5.39 3.54
C THR A 19 11.77 -4.66 4.60
N ALA A 20 10.50 -5.04 4.75
CA ALA A 20 9.60 -4.55 5.80
C ALA A 20 10.15 -4.88 7.18
N THR A 21 10.72 -6.05 7.39
CA THR A 21 11.36 -6.39 8.67
C THR A 21 12.53 -5.46 8.98
N ALA A 22 13.43 -5.20 8.01
CA ALA A 22 14.55 -4.27 8.22
C ALA A 22 14.05 -2.84 8.51
N PHE A 23 12.99 -2.42 7.83
CA PHE A 23 12.34 -1.13 8.08
C PHE A 23 11.75 -1.01 9.49
N LEU A 24 11.05 -2.06 9.95
CA LEU A 24 10.47 -2.09 11.29
C LEU A 24 11.56 -2.05 12.36
N VAL A 25 12.61 -2.86 12.22
CA VAL A 25 13.75 -2.86 13.15
C VAL A 25 14.36 -1.47 13.26
N GLN A 26 14.63 -0.81 12.12
CA GLN A 26 15.20 0.53 12.12
C GLN A 26 14.32 1.53 12.86
N ARG A 27 12.99 1.48 12.65
CA ARG A 27 12.06 2.39 13.34
C ARG A 27 11.94 2.09 14.81
N THR A 28 11.88 0.83 15.23
CA THR A 28 11.79 0.46 16.64
C THR A 28 13.05 0.87 17.39
N SER A 29 14.23 0.76 16.76
CA SER A 29 15.47 1.27 17.35
C SER A 29 15.45 2.79 17.53
N LEU A 30 14.98 3.54 16.52
CA LEU A 30 14.87 4.99 16.61
C LEU A 30 13.84 5.44 17.66
N SER A 31 12.70 4.75 17.76
CA SER A 31 11.62 5.09 18.69
C SER A 31 12.08 4.96 20.14
N TRP A 32 12.82 3.90 20.44
CA TRP A 32 13.46 3.70 21.74
C TRP A 32 14.44 4.83 22.07
N GLN A 33 15.28 5.23 21.11
CA GLN A 33 16.25 6.32 21.30
C GLN A 33 15.56 7.68 21.50
N MET A 34 14.42 7.90 20.84
CA MET A 34 13.67 9.16 20.89
C MET A 34 12.59 9.19 21.97
N GLN A 35 12.42 8.12 22.76
CA GLN A 35 11.32 7.97 23.71
C GLN A 35 9.94 8.26 23.09
N CYS A 36 9.79 7.85 21.83
CA CYS A 36 8.55 8.00 21.07
C CYS A 36 7.95 6.61 20.87
N ASP A 37 6.67 6.47 21.20
CA ASP A 37 5.96 5.21 21.06
C ASP A 37 5.16 5.17 19.77
N PHE A 38 5.15 4.00 19.14
CA PHE A 38 4.23 3.67 18.06
C PHE A 38 3.79 2.22 18.18
N ILE A 39 2.67 1.92 17.56
CA ILE A 39 2.09 0.59 17.51
C ILE A 39 2.48 -0.06 16.18
N VAL A 40 2.84 -1.34 16.23
CA VAL A 40 3.01 -2.18 15.04
C VAL A 40 2.06 -3.35 15.13
N GLN A 41 1.25 -3.57 14.10
CA GLN A 41 0.37 -4.72 14.01
C GLN A 41 0.29 -5.26 12.59
N LYS A 42 0.06 -6.57 12.45
CA LYS A 42 -0.33 -7.12 11.15
C LYS A 42 -1.70 -6.57 10.77
N SER A 43 -1.83 -6.06 9.55
CA SER A 43 -3.06 -5.47 9.05
C SER A 43 -3.09 -5.51 7.52
N TYR A 44 -4.09 -4.86 6.96
CA TYR A 44 -4.24 -4.61 5.54
C TYR A 44 -4.19 -3.11 5.26
N GLY A 45 -3.76 -2.77 4.06
CA GLY A 45 -3.99 -1.45 3.51
C GLY A 45 -4.36 -1.54 2.04
N ALA A 46 -5.13 -0.56 1.58
CA ALA A 46 -5.68 -0.52 0.25
C ALA A 46 -5.34 0.78 -0.49
N PHE A 47 -5.24 0.69 -1.81
CA PHE A 47 -5.15 1.83 -2.69
C PHE A 47 -5.83 1.54 -4.02
N LEU A 48 -6.12 2.60 -4.77
CA LEU A 48 -6.86 2.50 -6.02
C LEU A 48 -5.96 2.60 -7.24
N LEU A 49 -6.28 1.80 -8.25
CA LEU A 49 -5.74 1.84 -9.59
C LEU A 49 -6.85 2.14 -10.59
N SER A 50 -6.53 2.82 -11.68
CA SER A 50 -7.49 3.02 -12.76
C SER A 50 -7.75 1.70 -13.49
N ALA A 51 -9.02 1.33 -13.67
CA ALA A 51 -9.46 0.14 -14.40
C ALA A 51 -9.06 0.15 -15.90
N HIS A 52 -8.69 1.32 -16.42
CA HIS A 52 -8.37 1.56 -17.83
C HIS A 52 -6.91 1.28 -18.20
N LEU A 53 -6.07 0.89 -17.23
CA LEU A 53 -4.67 0.59 -17.48
C LEU A 53 -4.51 -0.82 -18.10
N PRO A 54 -3.90 -0.95 -19.29
CA PRO A 54 -3.77 -2.25 -19.96
C PRO A 54 -2.97 -3.27 -19.14
N GLU A 55 -2.02 -2.80 -18.32
CA GLU A 55 -1.18 -3.65 -17.47
C GLU A 55 -1.93 -4.22 -16.25
N LEU A 56 -3.18 -3.83 -15.99
CA LEU A 56 -4.01 -4.49 -14.98
C LEU A 56 -4.25 -5.96 -15.29
N SER A 57 -4.29 -6.34 -16.57
CA SER A 57 -4.38 -7.74 -16.97
C SER A 57 -3.17 -8.55 -16.47
N GLN A 58 -1.97 -7.98 -16.60
CA GLN A 58 -0.74 -8.57 -16.07
C GLN A 58 -0.76 -8.64 -14.54
N LEU A 59 -1.27 -7.61 -13.87
CA LEU A 59 -1.43 -7.61 -12.41
C LEU A 59 -2.38 -8.72 -11.95
N ASN A 60 -3.53 -8.87 -12.60
CA ASN A 60 -4.50 -9.94 -12.31
C ASN A 60 -3.88 -11.34 -12.43
N ILE A 61 -3.11 -11.57 -13.50
CA ILE A 61 -2.41 -12.85 -13.70
C ILE A 61 -1.36 -13.07 -12.61
N ALA A 62 -0.61 -12.04 -12.22
CA ALA A 62 0.41 -12.14 -11.18
C ALA A 62 -0.21 -12.35 -9.79
N ALA A 63 -1.31 -11.67 -9.47
CA ALA A 63 -2.01 -11.80 -8.18
C ALA A 63 -2.53 -13.22 -7.96
N ARG A 64 -3.05 -13.89 -9.00
CA ARG A 64 -3.51 -15.29 -8.93
C ARG A 64 -2.40 -16.30 -8.60
N LYS A 65 -1.12 -15.91 -8.72
CA LYS A 65 0.03 -16.78 -8.44
C LYS A 65 0.51 -16.68 -6.99
N ILE A 66 -0.05 -15.77 -6.20
CA ILE A 66 0.32 -15.58 -4.80
C ILE A 66 -0.90 -15.76 -3.90
N ASP A 67 -0.65 -15.87 -2.60
CA ASP A 67 -1.70 -16.01 -1.59
C ASP A 67 -2.68 -14.81 -1.69
N PRO A 68 -4.00 -15.05 -1.83
CA PRO A 68 -5.01 -13.99 -1.89
C PRO A 68 -5.07 -13.16 -0.61
N GLN A 69 -4.57 -13.67 0.52
CA GLN A 69 -4.41 -12.87 1.74
C GLN A 69 -3.28 -11.86 1.62
N ARG A 70 -2.27 -12.05 0.75
CA ARG A 70 -1.16 -11.11 0.58
C ARG A 70 -1.47 -9.99 -0.40
N LEU A 71 -2.22 -10.31 -1.45
CA LEU A 71 -2.68 -9.38 -2.47
C LEU A 71 -4.05 -9.81 -2.97
N SER A 72 -5.02 -8.93 -2.88
CA SER A 72 -6.33 -9.09 -3.51
C SER A 72 -6.67 -7.87 -4.36
N LEU A 73 -7.48 -8.11 -5.39
CA LEU A 73 -7.96 -7.10 -6.32
C LEU A 73 -9.49 -7.17 -6.30
N SER A 74 -10.13 -6.06 -6.02
CA SER A 74 -11.59 -5.89 -6.02
C SER A 74 -11.96 -4.77 -6.99
N THR A 75 -12.98 -5.00 -7.82
CA THR A 75 -13.60 -3.90 -8.57
C THR A 75 -14.36 -3.03 -7.56
N ALA A 76 -13.88 -1.80 -7.34
CA ALA A 76 -14.55 -0.86 -6.44
C ALA A 76 -15.65 -0.09 -7.18
N ASP A 77 -15.38 0.35 -8.41
CA ASP A 77 -16.34 0.95 -9.34
C ASP A 77 -15.93 0.57 -10.79
N SER A 78 -16.74 0.95 -11.77
CA SER A 78 -16.50 0.83 -13.20
C SER A 78 -15.15 1.38 -13.65
N ASP A 79 -14.64 2.42 -13.00
CA ASP A 79 -13.41 3.11 -13.39
C ASP A 79 -12.19 2.80 -12.50
N VAL A 80 -12.37 2.10 -11.38
CA VAL A 80 -11.31 1.86 -10.39
C VAL A 80 -11.29 0.43 -9.86
N VAL A 81 -10.07 -0.09 -9.72
CA VAL A 81 -9.76 -1.35 -9.05
C VAL A 81 -9.08 -1.03 -7.73
N GLU A 82 -9.62 -1.56 -6.64
CA GLU A 82 -8.99 -1.54 -5.33
C GLU A 82 -7.98 -2.67 -5.22
N VAL A 83 -6.79 -2.33 -4.75
CA VAL A 83 -5.69 -3.23 -4.44
C VAL A 83 -5.56 -3.29 -2.93
N SER A 84 -5.77 -4.46 -2.35
CA SER A 84 -5.58 -4.70 -0.91
C SER A 84 -4.32 -5.52 -0.67
N LEU A 85 -3.47 -5.06 0.24
CA LEU A 85 -2.20 -5.66 0.61
C LEU A 85 -2.16 -6.00 2.09
N GLN A 86 -1.70 -7.20 2.43
CA GLN A 86 -1.33 -7.52 3.81
C GLN A 86 0.07 -7.00 4.12
N GLY A 87 0.22 -6.40 5.30
CA GLY A 87 1.48 -5.86 5.75
C GLY A 87 1.50 -5.56 7.24
N TYR A 88 2.41 -4.68 7.63
CA TYR A 88 2.51 -4.17 8.98
C TYR A 88 2.06 -2.72 9.01
N TRP A 89 1.00 -2.46 9.79
CA TRP A 89 0.51 -1.13 10.09
C TRP A 89 1.33 -0.52 11.22
N ILE A 90 1.74 0.73 11.03
CA ILE A 90 2.49 1.53 11.99
C ILE A 90 1.76 2.84 12.20
N ALA A 91 1.35 3.13 13.43
CA ALA A 91 0.68 4.37 13.80
C ALA A 91 0.96 4.75 15.26
N GLU A 92 0.73 6.02 15.59
CA GLU A 92 0.89 6.53 16.97
C GLU A 92 -0.24 6.05 17.89
N GLN A 93 -1.44 5.87 17.34
CA GLN A 93 -2.63 5.47 18.10
C GLN A 93 -3.27 4.20 17.55
N PRO A 94 -3.90 3.37 18.41
CA PRO A 94 -4.74 2.27 17.96
C PRO A 94 -5.88 2.83 17.09
N HIS A 95 -6.23 2.12 16.02
CA HIS A 95 -7.33 2.49 15.11
C HIS A 95 -7.19 3.85 14.39
N SER A 96 -6.01 4.46 14.36
CA SER A 96 -5.75 5.66 13.56
C SER A 96 -5.99 5.39 12.08
N SER A 97 -6.70 6.31 11.41
CA SER A 97 -6.88 6.32 9.94
C SER A 97 -5.63 6.83 9.22
N ALA A 98 -4.80 7.61 9.90
CA ALA A 98 -3.50 8.08 9.42
C ALA A 98 -2.38 7.18 9.96
N GLY A 99 -1.40 6.86 9.11
CA GLY A 99 -0.32 5.95 9.48
C GLY A 99 0.41 5.41 8.27
N LEU A 100 1.16 4.34 8.50
CA LEU A 100 1.95 3.67 7.48
C LEU A 100 1.59 2.20 7.39
N LEU A 101 1.42 1.68 6.17
CA LEU A 101 1.51 0.25 5.91
C LEU A 101 2.82 -0.05 5.17
N VAL A 102 3.60 -1.01 5.65
CA VAL A 102 4.68 -1.63 4.85
C VAL A 102 4.30 -3.04 4.46
N ALA A 103 4.41 -3.34 3.18
CA ALA A 103 4.05 -4.62 2.60
C ALA A 103 5.18 -5.15 1.71
N GLU A 104 5.49 -6.43 1.86
CA GLU A 104 6.43 -7.13 1.00
C GLU A 104 5.68 -8.04 0.04
N LEU A 105 6.10 -8.03 -1.23
CA LEU A 105 5.68 -8.93 -2.29
C LEU A 105 6.92 -9.35 -3.08
N PRO A 106 6.82 -10.32 -4.00
CA PRO A 106 7.91 -10.56 -4.95
C PRO A 106 8.28 -9.27 -5.71
N ALA A 107 9.57 -8.96 -5.83
CA ALA A 107 10.06 -7.69 -6.39
C ALA A 107 9.45 -7.29 -7.76
N PRO A 108 9.23 -8.20 -8.72
CA PRO A 108 8.56 -7.84 -9.98
C PRO A 108 7.12 -7.31 -9.78
N LEU A 109 6.42 -7.84 -8.78
CA LEU A 109 5.06 -7.45 -8.45
C LEU A 109 5.02 -6.11 -7.71
N GLU A 110 5.97 -5.86 -6.81
CA GLU A 110 6.14 -4.55 -6.16
C GLU A 110 6.38 -3.46 -7.20
N ALA A 111 7.30 -3.70 -8.15
CA ALA A 111 7.59 -2.76 -9.22
C ALA A 111 6.39 -2.54 -10.16
N LEU A 112 5.64 -3.60 -10.50
CA LEU A 112 4.44 -3.49 -11.32
C LEU A 112 3.37 -2.64 -10.63
N LEU A 113 3.07 -2.90 -9.36
CA LEU A 113 2.09 -2.15 -8.58
C LEU A 113 2.47 -0.68 -8.45
N PHE A 114 3.74 -0.39 -8.15
CA PHE A 114 4.22 0.98 -8.06
C PHE A 114 4.09 1.74 -9.39
N ASN A 115 4.43 1.10 -10.51
CA ASN A 115 4.28 1.70 -11.84
C ASN A 115 2.81 1.96 -12.21
N LEU A 116 1.91 1.02 -11.90
CA LEU A 116 0.47 1.18 -12.11
C LEU A 116 -0.09 2.33 -11.27
N TRP A 117 0.36 2.47 -10.02
CA TRP A 117 -0.03 3.57 -9.15
C TRP A 117 0.41 4.93 -9.71
N LEU A 118 1.67 5.04 -10.16
CA LEU A 118 2.18 6.26 -10.80
C LEU A 118 1.38 6.64 -12.06
N LYS A 119 1.02 5.65 -12.89
CA LYS A 119 0.19 5.87 -14.08
C LYS A 119 -1.22 6.32 -13.72
N THR A 120 -1.84 5.68 -12.72
CA THR A 120 -3.17 6.06 -12.22
C THR A 120 -3.19 7.52 -11.78
N ARG A 121 -2.20 7.97 -11.02
CA ARG A 121 -2.09 9.37 -10.55
C ARG A 121 -1.91 10.40 -11.67
N ARG A 122 -1.38 9.99 -12.82
CA ARG A 122 -1.28 10.87 -14.00
C ARG A 122 -2.62 11.03 -14.72
N ILE A 123 -3.47 10.01 -14.69
CA ILE A 123 -4.74 9.96 -15.42
C ILE A 123 -5.90 10.46 -14.54
N MET A 124 -5.85 10.22 -13.23
CA MET A 124 -6.87 10.60 -12.25
C MET A 124 -6.26 11.44 -11.11
N PRO A 125 -6.05 12.76 -11.32
CA PRO A 125 -5.57 13.65 -10.26
C PRO A 125 -6.67 13.87 -9.20
N LEU A 126 -6.52 13.21 -8.03
CA LEU A 126 -7.10 13.37 -6.67
C LEU A 126 -8.48 14.01 -6.39
N HIS A 127 -9.25 14.50 -7.37
CA HIS A 127 -10.49 15.25 -7.12
C HIS A 127 -11.78 14.40 -7.03
N GLN A 128 -11.71 13.07 -7.02
CA GLN A 128 -12.93 12.25 -7.15
C GLN A 128 -12.96 10.90 -6.41
N VAL A 129 -12.38 10.74 -5.21
CA VAL A 129 -12.49 9.40 -4.56
C VAL A 129 -12.77 9.34 -3.06
N PHE A 130 -13.25 10.40 -2.42
CA PHE A 130 -13.69 10.29 -1.02
C PHE A 130 -15.00 11.04 -0.77
N GLU A 131 -16.11 10.51 -1.31
CA GLU A 131 -17.44 10.72 -0.74
C GLU A 131 -18.18 9.38 -0.76
N HIS A 132 -18.20 8.67 0.37
CA HIS A 132 -19.25 7.74 0.79
C HIS A 132 -19.29 7.68 2.31
#